data_AF-A0A920AAJ1-F1
#
_entry.id   AF-A0A920AAJ1-F1
#
_cell.length_a   1.000
_cell.length_b   1.000
_cell.length_c   1.000
_cell.angle_alpha   90.00
_cell.angle_beta   90.00
_cell.angle_gamma   90.00
#
_symmetry.space_group_name_H-M   'P 1'
#
loop_
_entity.id
_entity.type
_entity.pdbx_description
1 polymer ?
#
loop_
_entity_poly.entity_id
_entity_poly.type
_entity_poly.pdbx_seq_one_letter_code
_entity_poly.pdbx_strand_id
1 'polypeptide(L)' 'MPQKKNPDMAELVRGGAAKTIGNLVALLSLLKNQPLAYNRDNQEDKAPLLPQ' A
#
# COMPACT_ATOMS: atom_id res chain seq x y z
N MET A 1 -12.36 -33.17 11.67
CA MET A 1 -11.69 -32.64 10.46
C MET A 1 -10.17 -32.71 10.63
N PRO A 2 -9.55 -33.90 10.59
CA PRO A 2 -8.12 -34.05 10.93
C PRO A 2 -7.18 -33.73 9.76
N GLN A 3 -7.61 -33.95 8.51
CA GLN A 3 -6.80 -33.68 7.32
C GLN A 3 -7.08 -32.31 6.67
N LYS A 4 -8.14 -31.61 7.09
CA LYS A 4 -8.47 -30.29 6.54
C LYS A 4 -7.41 -29.29 7.03
N LYS A 5 -6.56 -28.82 6.11
CA LYS A 5 -5.66 -27.69 6.32
C LYS A 5 -6.21 -26.50 5.57
N ASN A 6 -6.43 -25.39 6.28
CA ASN A 6 -6.91 -24.17 5.66
C ASN A 6 -5.72 -23.42 5.04
N PRO A 7 -5.89 -22.79 3.87
CA PRO A 7 -4.83 -22.02 3.22
C PRO A 7 -4.73 -20.59 3.78
N ASP A 8 -4.79 -20.41 5.10
CA ASP A 8 -4.88 -19.08 5.76
C ASP A 8 -3.73 -18.15 5.33
N MET A 9 -2.53 -18.70 5.13
CA MET A 9 -1.37 -17.94 4.63
C MET A 9 -1.61 -17.36 3.23
N ALA A 10 -2.20 -18.13 2.32
CA ALA A 10 -2.52 -17.65 0.98
C ALA A 10 -3.62 -16.57 1.03
N GLU A 11 -4.57 -16.69 1.96
CA GLU A 11 -5.61 -15.69 2.17
C GLU A 11 -5.03 -14.37 2.68
N LEU A 12 -4.11 -14.42 3.65
CA LEU A 12 -3.41 -13.25 4.18
C LEU A 12 -2.57 -12.55 3.10
N VAL A 13 -1.83 -13.30 2.29
CA VAL A 13 -1.03 -12.73 1.19
C VAL A 13 -1.93 -12.06 0.15
N ARG A 14 -3.03 -12.72 -0.24
CA ARG A 14 -4.01 -12.18 -1.18
C ARG A 14 -4.66 -10.90 -0.66
N GLY A 15 -5.09 -10.89 0.60
CA GLY A 15 -5.66 -9.69 1.24
C GLY A 15 -4.62 -8.57 1.39
N GLY A 16 -3.39 -8.92 1.76
CA GLY A 16 -2.27 -7.99 1.92
C GLY A 16 -1.91 -7.25 0.62
N ALA A 17 -2.05 -7.89 -0.54
CA ALA A 17 -1.79 -7.26 -1.83
C ALA A 17 -2.64 -5.99 -2.08
N ALA A 18 -3.88 -5.95 -1.57
CA ALA A 18 -4.74 -4.77 -1.69
C ALA A 18 -4.15 -3.54 -0.98
N LYS A 19 -3.48 -3.74 0.17
CA LYS A 19 -2.80 -2.67 0.92
C LYS A 19 -1.66 -2.07 0.09
N THR A 20 -0.81 -2.92 -0.51
CA THR A 20 0.31 -2.49 -1.34
C THR A 20 -0.17 -1.72 -2.58
N ILE A 21 -1.22 -2.20 -3.24
CA ILE A 21 -1.81 -1.53 -4.41
C ILE A 21 -2.40 -0.17 -4.01
N GLY A 22 -3.11 -0.09 -2.87
CA GLY A 22 -3.65 1.16 -2.35
C GLY A 22 -2.56 2.20 -2.08
N ASN A 23 -1.45 1.79 -1.46
CA ASN A 23 -0.32 2.67 -1.19
C ASN A 23 0.31 3.22 -2.49
N LEU A 24 0.44 2.39 -3.53
CA LEU A 24 0.93 2.82 -4.84
C LEU A 24 0.02 3.87 -5.47
N VAL A 25 -1.30 3.61 -5.49
CA VAL A 25 -2.27 4.54 -6.08
C VAL A 25 -2.30 5.87 -5.33
N ALA A 26 -2.19 5.84 -3.99
CA ALA A 26 -2.09 7.05 -3.17
C ALA A 26 -0.86 7.89 -3.55
N LEU A 27 0.31 7.26 -3.66
CA LEU A 27 1.55 7.96 -4.02
C LEU A 27 1.51 8.53 -5.44
N LEU A 28 1.00 7.76 -6.42
CA LEU A 28 0.83 8.25 -7.79
C LEU A 28 -0.13 9.45 -7.85
N SER A 29 -1.17 9.44 -7.02
CA SER A 29 -2.14 10.53 -6.94
C SER A 29 -1.53 11.78 -6.29
N LEU A 30 -0.70 11.60 -5.25
CA LEU A 30 0.01 12.69 -4.56
C LEU A 30 1.00 13.41 -5.49
N LEU A 31 1.77 12.65 -6.27
CA LEU A 31 2.83 13.18 -7.12
C LEU A 31 2.33 13.72 -8.46
N LYS A 32 1.10 13.38 -8.86
CA LYS A 32 0.54 13.78 -10.15
C LYS A 32 0.47 15.31 -10.26
N ASN A 33 1.04 15.84 -11.34
CA ASN A 33 0.97 17.26 -11.72
C ASN A 33 1.57 18.24 -10.70
N GLN A 34 2.48 17.79 -9.85
CA GLN A 34 3.22 18.73 -9.00
C GLN A 34 4.20 19.57 -9.83
N PRO A 35 4.21 20.91 -9.65
CA PRO A 35 5.27 21.74 -10.23
C PRO A 35 6.59 21.47 -9.50
N LEU A 36 7.71 21.70 -10.19
CA LEU A 36 9.03 21.71 -9.56
C LEU A 36 9.19 22.99 -8.73
N ALA A 37 9.92 23.02 -7.60
CA ALA A 37 10.69 21.94 -6.96
C ALA A 37 9.97 21.33 -5.74
N TYR A 38 10.52 21.44 -4.53
CA TYR A 38 9.93 20.83 -3.33
C TYR A 38 8.57 21.47 -2.97
N ASN A 39 7.55 20.61 -2.78
CA ASN A 39 6.22 20.96 -2.30
C ASN A 39 5.97 20.35 -0.91
N ARG A 40 5.21 21.04 -0.05
CA ARG A 40 4.90 20.55 1.31
C ARG A 40 4.00 19.33 1.31
N ASP A 41 3.19 19.15 0.25
CA ASP A 41 2.36 17.98 0.00
C ASP A 41 3.16 16.67 0.07
N ASN A 42 4.46 16.72 -0.25
CA ASN A 42 5.35 15.55 -0.21
C ASN A 42 5.54 14.98 1.20
N GLN A 43 5.06 15.64 2.26
CA GLN A 43 5.06 15.07 3.61
C GLN A 43 4.13 13.86 3.76
N GLU A 44 3.11 13.75 2.90
CA GLU A 44 2.15 12.64 2.88
C GLU A 44 2.73 11.35 2.26
N ASP A 45 3.98 11.36 1.78
CA ASP A 45 4.65 10.18 1.21
C ASP A 45 5.01 9.11 2.26
N LYS A 46 5.16 9.50 3.52
CA LYS A 46 5.62 8.62 4.61
C LYS A 46 4.61 7.55 4.97
N ALA A 47 3.34 7.93 5.07
CA ALA A 47 2.25 7.04 5.46
C ALA A 47 2.06 5.84 4.50
N PRO A 48 2.08 6.01 3.16
CA PRO A 48 2.00 4.87 2.24
C PRO A 48 3.31 4.06 2.13
N LEU A 49 4.46 4.63 2.48
CA LEU A 49 5.76 3.93 2.36
C LEU A 49 6.13 3.13 3.60
N LEU A 50 5.71 3.56 4.78
CA LEU A 50 6.09 2.94 6.04
C LEU A 50 4.93 2.12 6.65
N PRO A 51 5.22 0.95 7.23
CA PRO A 51 4.24 0.28 8.06
C PRO A 51 3.92 1.16 9.29
N GLN A 52 2.63 1.40 9.53
CA GLN A 52 2.10 1.98 10.76
C GLN A 52 2.27 1.01 11.93
#